data_AF-A0A8B6H5M5-F1
#
_entry.id   AF-A0A8B6H5M5-F1
#
_cell.length_a   1.000
_cell.length_b   1.000
_cell.length_c   1.000
_cell.angle_alpha   90.00
_cell.angle_beta   90.00
_cell.angle_gamma   90.00
#
_symmetry.space_group_name_H-M   'P 1'
#
loop_
_entity.id
_entity.type
_entity.pdbx_description
1 polymer ?
#
loop_
_entity_poly.entity_id
_entity_poly.type
_entity_poly.pdbx_seq_one_letter_code
_entity_poly.pdbx_strand_id
1 'polypeptide(L)'
;MFQKGKSSGSLMLTMKRWDGHTKPQPRKGNLPDPTEFKCLIRASLGNKKLSTVVSQKDVNKFQMAYANLLKGNMDGLKKKDKKSATGKSKSKATH
;
A
#
# COMPACT_ATOMS: atom_id res chain seq x y z
N MET A 1 8.61 11.63 3.53
CA MET A 1 7.31 12.04 2.95
C MET A 1 6.19 11.96 3.98
N PHE A 2 5.98 10.83 4.64
CA PHE A 2 4.98 10.68 5.72
C PHE A 2 4.99 11.81 6.76
N GLN A 3 6.15 12.14 7.33
CA GLN A 3 6.26 13.20 8.34
C GLN A 3 5.73 14.57 7.85
N LYS A 4 5.96 14.92 6.58
CA LYS A 4 5.43 16.16 5.98
C LYS A 4 3.94 16.05 5.62
N GLY A 5 3.48 14.85 5.23
CA GLY A 5 2.08 14.59 4.95
C GLY A 5 1.19 14.59 6.19
N LYS A 6 1.74 14.38 7.39
CA LYS A 6 0.98 14.43 8.66
C LYS A 6 0.40 15.81 8.93
N SER A 7 1.11 16.88 8.58
CA SER A 7 0.62 18.25 8.78
C SER A 7 -0.33 18.72 7.68
N SER A 8 -0.07 18.36 6.42
CA SER A 8 -0.92 18.73 5.29
C SER A 8 -0.64 17.89 4.05
N GLY A 9 -1.70 17.63 3.27
CA GLY A 9 -1.64 16.92 2.00
C GLY A 9 -1.91 15.41 2.12
N SER A 10 -1.95 14.75 0.97
CA SER A 10 -2.16 13.31 0.86
C SER A 10 -0.95 12.63 0.20
N LEU A 11 -0.46 11.56 0.81
CA LEU A 11 0.59 10.73 0.25
C LEU A 11 -0.04 9.58 -0.54
N MET A 12 0.20 9.54 -1.85
CA MET A 12 -0.26 8.47 -2.71
C MET A 12 0.86 7.43 -2.91
N LEU A 13 0.57 6.17 -2.61
CA LEU A 13 1.44 5.03 -2.86
C LEU A 13 0.81 4.12 -3.92
N THR A 14 1.58 3.72 -4.93
CA THR A 14 1.14 2.75 -5.94
C THR A 14 2.17 1.64 -6.09
N MET A 15 1.69 0.41 -6.23
CA MET A 15 2.48 -0.77 -6.52
C MET A 15 1.92 -1.40 -7.79
N LYS A 16 2.74 -1.54 -8.83
CA LYS A 16 2.35 -2.14 -10.12
C LYS A 16 3.42 -3.12 -10.56
N ARG A 17 3.03 -4.19 -11.26
CA ARG A 17 4.00 -5.03 -11.97
C ARG A 17 4.85 -4.16 -12.91
N TRP A 18 6.15 -4.33 -12.86
CA TRP A 18 7.11 -3.69 -13.75
C TRP A 18 7.54 -4.66 -14.82
N ASP A 19 7.52 -4.19 -16.06
CA ASP A 19 7.77 -4.94 -17.28
C ASP A 19 9.12 -4.58 -17.93
N GLY A 20 9.91 -3.70 -17.31
CA GLY A 20 11.24 -3.34 -17.79
C GLY A 20 11.27 -2.23 -18.84
N HIS A 21 10.12 -1.74 -19.29
CA HIS A 21 10.05 -0.73 -20.36
C HIS A 21 10.45 0.66 -19.87
N THR A 22 11.53 1.21 -20.41
CA THR A 22 11.98 2.59 -20.14
C THR A 22 11.43 3.61 -21.15
N LYS A 23 10.79 3.13 -22.22
CA LYS A 23 10.19 3.94 -23.28
C LYS A 23 8.80 3.39 -23.62
N PRO A 24 7.88 4.21 -24.15
CA PRO A 24 6.59 3.73 -24.63
C PRO A 24 6.80 2.68 -25.71
N GLN A 25 6.18 1.51 -25.55
CA GLN A 25 6.08 0.51 -26.60
C GLN A 25 4.65 0.46 -27.14
N PRO A 26 4.48 0.31 -28.47
CA PRO A 26 3.16 0.06 -29.07
C PRO A 26 2.52 -1.16 -28.40
N ARG A 27 1.21 -1.09 -28.10
CA ARG A 27 0.48 -2.21 -27.51
C ARG A 27 0.40 -3.34 -28.54
N LYS A 28 1.30 -4.32 -28.45
CA LYS A 28 1.16 -5.61 -29.14
C LYS A 28 0.42 -6.56 -28.23
N GLY A 29 -0.80 -6.97 -28.63
CA GLY A 29 -1.61 -8.07 -28.10
C GLY A 29 -1.31 -8.53 -26.66
N ASN A 30 -1.17 -9.85 -26.47
CA ASN A 30 -0.76 -10.41 -25.20
C ASN A 30 0.70 -10.04 -24.89
N LEU A 31 0.93 -9.56 -23.67
CA LEU A 31 2.28 -9.35 -23.15
C LEU A 31 2.97 -10.72 -23.01
N PRO A 32 4.23 -10.87 -23.45
CA PRO A 32 4.97 -12.10 -23.24
C PRO A 32 5.17 -12.37 -21.74
N ASP A 33 5.35 -13.65 -21.40
CA ASP A 33 5.64 -14.03 -20.02
C ASP A 33 6.94 -13.36 -19.55
N PRO A 34 6.95 -12.79 -18.33
CA PRO A 34 8.09 -12.04 -17.86
C PRO A 34 9.24 -13.00 -17.52
N THR A 35 10.43 -12.68 -18.01
CA THR A 35 11.66 -13.37 -17.62
C THR A 35 12.01 -13.16 -16.15
N GLU A 36 11.62 -12.02 -15.56
CA GLU A 36 11.83 -11.72 -14.16
C GLU A 36 10.64 -10.93 -13.58
N PHE A 37 10.12 -11.36 -12.44
CA PHE A 37 9.03 -10.66 -11.75
C PHE A 37 9.59 -9.47 -10.97
N LYS A 38 9.24 -8.26 -11.43
CA LYS A 38 9.59 -7.00 -10.78
C LYS A 38 8.35 -6.20 -10.43
N CYS A 39 8.44 -5.42 -9.37
CA CYS A 39 7.39 -4.52 -8.91
C CYS A 39 7.88 -3.07 -8.90
N LEU A 40 7.17 -2.17 -9.55
CA LEU A 40 7.39 -0.73 -9.48
C LEU A 40 6.56 -0.16 -8.32
N ILE A 41 7.24 0.44 -7.36
CA ILE A 41 6.64 1.17 -6.24
C ILE A 41 6.83 2.66 -6.49
N ARG A 42 5.76 3.45 -6.39
CA ARG A 42 5.81 4.91 -6.52
C ARG A 42 5.13 5.58 -5.33
N ALA A 43 5.73 6.64 -4.83
CA ALA A 43 5.18 7.51 -3.80
C ALA A 43 5.10 8.95 -4.32
N SER A 44 3.99 9.65 -4.06
CA SER A 44 3.77 11.02 -4.47
C SER A 44 3.15 11.85 -3.35
N LEU A 45 3.76 12.99 -3.02
CA LEU A 45 3.22 14.00 -2.11
C LEU A 45 3.26 15.35 -2.85
N GLY A 46 2.14 15.75 -3.44
CA GLY A 46 2.07 16.89 -4.36
C GLY A 46 3.11 16.75 -5.49
N ASN A 47 4.04 17.70 -5.56
CA ASN A 47 5.08 17.73 -6.60
C ASN A 47 6.26 16.80 -6.31
N LYS A 48 6.41 16.27 -5.09
CA LYS A 48 7.53 15.40 -4.73
C LYS A 48 7.19 13.94 -5.05
N LYS A 49 7.97 13.33 -5.93
CA LYS A 49 7.78 11.94 -6.40
C LYS A 49 9.02 11.11 -6.13
N LEU A 50 8.81 9.86 -5.73
CA LEU A 50 9.85 8.84 -5.59
C LEU A 50 9.37 7.56 -6.27
N SER A 51 10.28 6.83 -6.90
CA SER A 51 9.98 5.56 -7.53
C SER A 51 11.13 4.59 -7.34
N THR A 52 10.82 3.32 -7.08
CA THR A 52 11.81 2.24 -6.99
C THR A 52 11.25 0.96 -7.62
N VAL A 53 12.14 0.15 -8.18
CA VAL A 53 11.83 -1.17 -8.72
C VAL A 53 12.37 -2.21 -7.77
N VAL A 54 11.50 -3.13 -7.33
CA VAL A 54 11.84 -4.22 -6.43
C VAL A 54 11.91 -5.51 -7.24
N SER A 55 13.06 -6.18 -7.17
CA SER A 55 13.28 -7.51 -7.74
C SER A 55 12.68 -8.58 -6.82
N GLN A 56 12.33 -9.75 -7.35
CA GLN A 56 11.84 -10.89 -6.56
C GLN A 56 12.77 -11.25 -5.39
N LYS A 57 14.09 -11.13 -5.58
CA LYS A 57 15.10 -11.50 -4.57
C LYS A 57 15.03 -10.62 -3.32
N ASP A 58 14.60 -9.37 -3.49
CA ASP A 58 14.59 -8.37 -2.41
C ASP A 58 13.21 -8.19 -1.78
N VAL A 59 12.16 -8.86 -2.30
CA VAL A 59 10.77 -8.69 -1.85
C VAL A 59 10.62 -8.92 -0.35
N ASN A 60 11.22 -9.96 0.20
CA ASN A 60 11.08 -10.28 1.63
C ASN A 60 11.65 -9.18 2.53
N LYS A 61 12.85 -8.68 2.19
CA LYS A 61 13.50 -7.58 2.92
C LYS A 61 12.69 -6.29 2.77
N PHE A 62 12.27 -5.99 1.54
CA PHE A 62 11.47 -4.82 1.24
C PHE A 62 10.14 -4.85 1.99
N GLN A 63 9.43 -5.98 2.00
CA GLN A 63 8.14 -6.14 2.66
C GLN A 63 8.23 -5.89 4.17
N MET A 64 9.26 -6.41 4.84
CA MET A 64 9.45 -6.16 6.27
C MET A 64 9.68 -4.67 6.56
N ALA A 65 10.61 -4.04 5.84
CA ALA A 65 10.89 -2.61 6.00
C ALA A 65 9.68 -1.73 5.64
N TYR A 66 8.99 -2.07 4.54
CA TYR A 66 7.81 -1.36 4.06
C TYR A 66 6.62 -1.47 5.03
N ALA A 67 6.35 -2.66 5.56
CA ALA A 67 5.29 -2.87 6.54
C ALA A 67 5.55 -2.08 7.83
N ASN A 68 6.79 -2.07 8.32
CA ASN A 68 7.17 -1.32 9.51
C ASN A 68 7.05 0.20 9.26
N LEU A 69 7.50 0.67 8.10
CA LEU A 69 7.35 2.06 7.69
C LEU A 69 5.87 2.48 7.66
N LEU A 70 5.01 1.68 7.05
CA LEU A 70 3.57 1.94 6.97
C LEU A 70 2.92 1.99 8.35
N LYS A 71 3.12 0.95 9.16
CA LYS A 71 2.52 0.85 10.50
C LYS A 71 2.96 2.00 11.41
N GLY A 72 4.24 2.39 11.36
CA GLY A 72 4.77 3.48 12.18
C GLY A 72 4.33 4.89 11.76
N ASN A 73 3.82 5.07 10.54
CA ASN A 73 3.48 6.40 10.00
C ASN A 73 1.99 6.62 9.71
N MET A 74 1.17 5.56 9.64
CA MET A 74 -0.29 5.64 9.42
C MET A 74 -1.08 5.49 10.73
N ASP A 75 -0.69 6.29 11.72
CA ASP A 75 -1.16 6.27 13.10
C ASP A 75 -2.31 7.26 13.40
N GLY A 76 -2.63 8.16 12.47
CA GLY A 76 -3.65 9.21 12.63
C GLY A 76 -5.10 8.77 12.41
N LEU A 77 -5.39 7.46 12.36
CA LEU A 77 -6.75 6.95 12.17
C LEU A 77 -7.52 6.91 13.50
N LYS A 78 -8.85 7.07 13.44
CA LYS A 78 -9.70 6.92 14.63
C LYS A 78 -9.50 5.52 15.21
N LYS A 79 -9.32 5.46 16.53
CA LYS A 79 -9.29 4.17 17.24
C LYS A 79 -10.65 3.51 17.08
N LYS A 80 -10.65 2.19 16.87
CA LYS A 80 -11.90 1.42 16.84
C LYS A 80 -12.52 1.49 18.23
N ASP A 81 -13.76 1.96 18.31
CA ASP A 81 -14.52 1.93 19.57
C ASP A 81 -14.64 0.48 20.01
N LYS A 82 -14.14 0.18 21.22
CA LYS A 82 -14.43 -1.08 21.90
C LYS A 82 -15.91 -1.02 22.27
N LYS A 83 -16.81 -1.51 21.42
CA LYS A 83 -18.09 -2.02 21.92
C LYS A 83 -17.73 -3.13 22.89
N SER A 84 -17.82 -2.83 24.18
CA SER A 84 -17.64 -3.81 25.24
C SER A 84 -18.59 -4.96 24.97
N ALA A 85 -18.03 -6.16 24.79
CA ALA A 85 -18.79 -7.41 24.83
C ALA A 85 -19.18 -7.70 26.29
N THR A 86 -19.90 -6.77 26.92
CA THR A 86 -20.36 -6.87 28.29
C THR A 86 -21.71 -6.15 28.40
N GLY A 87 -22.69 -6.70 27.69
CA GLY A 87 -24.11 -6.43 27.89
C GLY A 87 -24.84 -7.77 27.89
N LYS A 88 -25.12 -8.30 29.09
CA LYS A 88 -25.89 -9.52 29.33
C LYS A 88 -27.25 -9.48 28.62
N SER A 89 -27.64 -10.67 28.14
CA SER A 89 -29.00 -11.17 27.92
C SER A 89 -30.19 -10.28 28.35
N LYS A 90 -31.18 -10.14 27.47
CA LYS A 90 -32.58 -10.43 27.80
C LYS A 90 -33.38 -10.72 26.52
N SER A 91 -33.87 -11.96 26.47
CA SER A 91 -34.91 -12.49 25.61
C SER A 91 -36.21 -11.65 25.64
N LYS A 92 -36.84 -11.47 24.49
CA LYS A 92 -38.30 -11.65 24.27
C LYS A 92 -38.61 -11.52 22.78
N ALA A 93 -38.86 -12.64 22.13
CA ALA A 93 -39.74 -12.72 20.97
C ALA A 93 -41.06 -13.27 21.49
N THR A 94 -42.15 -12.54 21.27
CA THR A 94 -43.51 -13.05 21.46
C THR A 94 -44.26 -12.79 20.15
N HIS A 95 -45.05 -13.80 19.80
CA HIS A 95 -45.85 -13.96 18.60
C HIS A 95 -47.07 -13.00 18.57
#